data_AF-A0A960PQL6-F1
#
_entry.id   AF-A0A960PQL6-F1
#
_cell.length_a   1.000
_cell.length_b   1.000
_cell.length_c   1.000
_cell.angle_alpha   90.00
_cell.angle_beta   90.00
_cell.angle_gamma   90.00
#
_symmetry.space_group_name_H-M   'P 1'
#
loop_
_entity.id
_entity.type
_entity.pdbx_description
1 polymer ?
#
loop_
_entity_poly.entity_id
_entity_poly.type
_entity_poly.pdbx_seq_one_letter_code
_entity_poly.pdbx_strand_id
1 'polypeptide(L)'
;PSLALCGEFSSAHGAVLANCRSRLHHSLAHLRWLPWQACRAACEDLARKLRDHLGTELSAVRFEAVPRGGYLVLGMLAQIMDLSPDQLGAGPGKQGAPVVLVDDCALSGARLKQVLGRLQDSRVVFAHLASHPDLRAEALAREPRLEACLSAIDLEQPGAAEEEASCSLDLEAWGGALDGEGRYWLGRLEHLCFPWKEPDQPVLDPAEGRFVPGWSVIPDEYCLRASGEKVSRIPLHLCRDSESAVRLAAGVVYLDQGDGVVLANLERGGSLRLSGSAASFWRALIESGDPEAAQQRLVRHYAVAPATCRRDLERTLEALEEQGFLEPARVRP
;
A
#
# COMPACT_ATOMS: atom_id res chain seq x y z
N PRO A 1 -9.67 -10.38 -2.34
CA PRO A 1 -8.22 -10.51 -2.08
C PRO A 1 -8.02 -10.61 -0.56
N SER A 2 -7.11 -11.46 -0.08
CA SER A 2 -6.83 -11.60 1.35
C SER A 2 -5.38 -11.18 1.62
N LEU A 3 -5.19 -10.23 2.54
CA LEU A 3 -3.88 -9.81 3.01
C LEU A 3 -3.61 -10.48 4.36
N ALA A 4 -2.44 -11.10 4.50
CA ALA A 4 -1.96 -11.64 5.77
C ALA A 4 -0.58 -11.04 6.06
N LEU A 5 -0.37 -10.67 7.31
CA LEU A 5 0.92 -10.17 7.82
C LEU A 5 1.33 -11.07 8.98
N CYS A 6 2.56 -11.55 8.94
CA CYS A 6 3.11 -12.43 9.95
C CYS A 6 4.49 -11.90 10.38
N GLY A 7 4.68 -11.78 11.68
CA GLY A 7 5.90 -11.24 12.27
C GLY A 7 5.72 -10.97 13.75
N GLU A 8 6.79 -10.51 14.39
CA GLU A 8 6.77 -10.02 15.77
C GLU A 8 6.52 -8.52 15.75
N PHE A 9 5.42 -8.09 16.37
CA PHE A 9 4.98 -6.71 16.36
C PHE A 9 4.98 -6.16 17.78
N SER A 10 5.63 -5.01 17.98
CA SER A 10 5.49 -4.23 19.20
C SER A 10 4.11 -3.59 19.26
N SER A 11 3.72 -3.03 20.42
CA SER A 11 2.50 -2.23 20.52
C SER A 11 2.49 -1.05 19.54
N ALA A 12 3.65 -0.41 19.34
CA ALA A 12 3.86 0.63 18.33
C ALA A 12 3.60 0.11 16.90
N HIS A 13 4.15 -1.04 16.53
CA HIS A 13 3.83 -1.69 15.25
C HIS A 13 2.33 -2.00 15.13
N GLY A 14 1.68 -2.41 16.22
CA GLY A 14 0.24 -2.65 16.26
C GLY A 14 -0.59 -1.42 15.85
N ALA A 15 -0.21 -0.22 16.31
CA ALA A 15 -0.87 1.03 15.94
C ALA A 15 -0.69 1.35 14.45
N VAL A 16 0.53 1.17 13.91
CA VAL A 16 0.80 1.33 12.47
C VAL A 16 -0.03 0.35 11.64
N LEU A 17 -0.06 -0.92 12.04
CA LEU A 17 -0.85 -1.96 11.37
C LEU A 17 -2.34 -1.67 11.38
N ALA A 18 -2.88 -1.16 12.48
CA ALA A 18 -4.28 -0.75 12.57
C ALA A 18 -4.59 0.41 11.61
N ASN A 19 -3.69 1.40 11.50
CA ASN A 19 -3.81 2.51 10.56
C ASN A 19 -3.75 2.02 9.10
N CYS A 20 -2.77 1.18 8.77
CA CYS A 20 -2.67 0.54 7.46
C CYS A 20 -3.90 -0.30 7.11
N ARG A 21 -4.47 -1.05 8.07
CA ARG A 21 -5.71 -1.82 7.87
C ARG A 21 -6.89 -0.93 7.54
N SER A 22 -7.10 0.14 8.31
CA SER A 22 -8.16 1.10 8.00
C SER A 22 -7.97 1.68 6.59
N ARG A 23 -6.74 2.13 6.27
CA ARG A 23 -6.40 2.65 4.93
C ARG A 23 -6.62 1.64 3.83
N LEU A 24 -6.35 0.36 4.06
CA LEU A 24 -6.63 -0.71 3.10
C LEU A 24 -8.13 -0.83 2.82
N HIS A 25 -8.98 -0.87 3.85
CA HIS A 25 -10.44 -0.94 3.67
C HIS A 25 -10.98 0.23 2.85
N HIS A 26 -10.56 1.45 3.19
CA HIS A 26 -10.92 2.64 2.40
C HIS A 26 -10.39 2.59 0.98
N SER A 27 -9.13 2.19 0.81
CA SER A 27 -8.51 2.12 -0.51
C SER A 27 -9.23 1.13 -1.42
N LEU A 28 -9.70 0.01 -0.86
CA LEU A 28 -10.50 -0.97 -1.60
C LEU A 28 -11.92 -0.47 -1.89
N ALA A 29 -12.55 0.26 -0.97
CA ALA A 29 -13.89 0.81 -1.14
C ALA A 29 -13.94 1.98 -2.14
N HIS A 30 -12.86 2.77 -2.22
CA HIS A 30 -12.77 3.99 -3.01
C HIS A 30 -11.65 3.92 -4.06
N LEU A 31 -11.37 2.71 -4.57
CA LEU A 31 -10.40 2.52 -5.63
C LEU A 31 -10.93 3.09 -6.95
N ARG A 32 -10.17 4.01 -7.53
CA ARG A 32 -10.39 4.58 -8.86
C ARG A 32 -9.23 4.24 -9.78
N TRP A 33 -9.46 3.27 -10.66
CA TRP A 33 -8.54 2.93 -11.74
C TRP A 33 -8.66 3.93 -12.89
N LEU A 34 -7.54 4.54 -13.29
CA LEU A 34 -7.46 5.44 -14.42
C LEU A 34 -6.75 4.75 -15.59
N PRO A 35 -7.46 4.12 -16.54
CA PRO A 35 -6.82 3.48 -17.68
C PRO A 35 -6.11 4.51 -18.58
N TRP A 36 -5.25 4.04 -19.49
CA TRP A 36 -4.50 4.90 -20.43
C TRP A 36 -5.37 5.90 -21.19
N GLN A 37 -6.55 5.47 -21.64
CA GLN A 37 -7.49 6.32 -22.37
C GLN A 37 -8.02 7.46 -21.49
N ALA A 38 -8.33 7.17 -20.22
CA ALA A 38 -8.75 8.18 -19.26
C ALA A 38 -7.61 9.15 -18.92
N CYS A 39 -6.38 8.64 -18.77
CA CYS A 39 -5.19 9.47 -18.56
C CYS A 39 -4.94 10.41 -19.74
N ARG A 40 -5.12 9.93 -20.97
CA ARG A 40 -4.99 10.76 -22.18
C ARG A 40 -6.05 11.85 -22.24
N ALA A 41 -7.32 11.52 -21.99
CA ALA A 41 -8.40 12.50 -21.95
C ALA A 41 -8.16 13.57 -20.85
N ALA A 42 -7.65 13.16 -19.70
CA ALA A 42 -7.22 14.08 -18.64
C ALA A 42 -6.07 14.98 -19.09
N CYS A 43 -5.08 14.46 -19.84
CA CYS A 43 -4.03 15.28 -20.43
C CYS A 43 -4.56 16.28 -21.46
N GLU A 44 -5.59 15.95 -22.23
CA GLU A 44 -6.23 16.88 -23.18
C GLU A 44 -6.93 18.03 -22.45
N ASP A 45 -7.60 17.76 -21.34
CA ASP A 45 -8.16 18.79 -20.46
C ASP A 45 -7.08 19.65 -19.82
N LEU A 46 -6.01 19.03 -19.30
CA LEU A 46 -4.88 19.74 -18.72
C LEU A 46 -4.16 20.63 -19.75
N ALA A 47 -3.98 20.14 -20.98
CA ALA A 47 -3.39 20.89 -22.09
C ALA A 47 -4.20 22.13 -22.45
N ARG A 48 -5.54 22.03 -22.45
CA ARG A 48 -6.43 23.18 -22.64
C ARG A 48 -6.26 24.19 -21.51
N LYS A 49 -6.31 23.76 -20.25
CA LYS A 49 -6.07 24.62 -19.08
C LYS A 49 -4.72 25.34 -19.14
N LEU A 50 -3.67 24.63 -19.56
CA LEU A 50 -2.34 25.20 -19.76
C LEU A 50 -2.29 26.24 -20.88
N ARG A 51 -2.93 25.98 -22.03
CA ARG A 51 -3.02 26.95 -23.13
C ARG A 51 -3.79 28.20 -22.71
N ASP A 52 -4.90 28.02 -22.00
CA ASP A 52 -5.73 29.12 -21.52
C ASP A 52 -4.97 30.00 -20.52
N HIS A 53 -4.17 29.37 -19.63
CA HIS A 53 -3.38 30.08 -18.63
C HIS A 53 -2.13 30.78 -19.22
N LEU A 54 -1.35 30.07 -20.03
CA LEU A 54 -0.07 30.56 -20.55
C LEU A 54 -0.23 31.46 -21.78
N GLY A 55 -1.30 31.28 -22.55
CA GLY A 55 -1.55 32.02 -23.79
C GLY A 55 -0.34 32.02 -24.72
N THR A 56 0.16 33.22 -25.03
CA THR A 56 1.31 33.41 -25.94
C THR A 56 2.65 33.03 -25.31
N GLU A 57 2.77 32.99 -23.98
CA GLU A 57 3.98 32.58 -23.28
C GLU A 57 4.30 31.09 -23.47
N LEU A 58 3.35 30.28 -23.94
CA LEU A 58 3.53 28.85 -24.12
C LEU A 58 4.75 28.49 -24.99
N SER A 59 5.10 29.32 -25.98
CA SER A 59 6.29 29.11 -26.84
C SER A 59 7.64 29.40 -26.14
N ALA A 60 7.60 29.94 -24.92
CA ALA A 60 8.75 30.35 -24.13
C ALA A 60 8.94 29.52 -22.85
N VAL A 61 7.91 28.80 -22.41
CA VAL A 61 7.97 27.99 -21.19
C VAL A 61 8.75 26.70 -21.41
N ARG A 62 9.41 26.26 -20.33
CA ARG A 62 9.97 24.92 -20.22
C ARG A 62 9.09 24.05 -19.34
N PHE A 63 9.03 22.76 -19.64
CA PHE A 63 8.29 21.76 -18.90
C PHE A 63 9.26 20.80 -18.21
N GLU A 64 9.09 20.61 -16.91
CA GLU A 64 9.91 19.72 -16.11
C GLU A 64 9.02 18.69 -15.41
N ALA A 65 9.29 17.41 -15.66
CA ALA A 65 8.56 16.32 -15.04
C ALA A 65 9.00 16.12 -13.60
N VAL A 66 8.01 15.93 -12.72
CA VAL A 66 8.20 15.46 -11.35
C VAL A 66 8.23 13.92 -11.37
N PRO A 67 9.36 13.26 -11.04
CA PRO A 67 9.48 11.82 -11.22
C PRO A 67 8.60 11.01 -10.24
N ARG A 68 8.12 9.81 -10.62
CA ARG A 68 8.30 9.15 -11.93
C ARG A 68 7.12 9.38 -12.89
N GLY A 69 5.88 9.40 -12.39
CA GLY A 69 4.68 9.47 -13.22
C GLY A 69 4.57 10.75 -14.04
N GLY A 70 5.11 11.86 -13.54
CA GLY A 70 5.20 13.11 -14.29
C GLY A 70 5.90 12.99 -15.66
N TYR A 71 6.82 12.04 -15.85
CA TYR A 71 7.42 11.80 -17.17
C TYR A 71 6.42 11.25 -18.19
N LEU A 72 5.52 10.37 -17.75
CA LEU A 72 4.50 9.80 -18.64
C LEU A 72 3.45 10.84 -18.99
N VAL A 73 3.06 11.65 -18.01
CA VAL A 73 2.16 12.79 -18.24
C VAL A 73 2.80 13.81 -19.16
N LEU A 74 4.06 14.18 -18.93
CA LEU A 74 4.79 15.10 -19.81
C LEU A 74 4.92 14.55 -21.22
N GLY A 75 5.18 13.24 -21.38
CA GLY A 75 5.21 12.60 -22.71
C GLY A 75 3.88 12.71 -23.46
N MET A 76 2.75 12.52 -22.76
CA MET A 76 1.41 12.71 -23.34
C MET A 76 1.14 14.18 -23.69
N LEU A 77 1.46 15.11 -22.78
CA LEU A 77 1.31 16.55 -23.01
C LEU A 77 2.16 17.04 -24.18
N ALA A 78 3.40 16.55 -24.32
CA ALA A 78 4.29 16.91 -25.42
C ALA A 78 3.68 16.58 -26.79
N GLN A 79 3.02 15.42 -26.90
CA GLN A 79 2.30 15.04 -28.12
C GLN A 79 1.04 15.87 -28.34
N ILE A 80 0.24 16.10 -27.30
CA ILE A 80 -1.05 16.83 -27.38
C ILE A 80 -0.84 18.31 -27.70
N MET A 81 0.23 18.90 -27.16
CA MET A 81 0.54 20.33 -27.28
C MET A 81 1.57 20.65 -28.36
N ASP A 82 2.10 19.63 -29.04
CA ASP A 82 3.18 19.76 -30.04
C ASP A 82 4.39 20.52 -29.47
N LEU A 83 4.83 20.11 -28.27
CA LEU A 83 5.96 20.76 -27.59
C LEU A 83 7.27 20.43 -28.31
N SER A 84 8.07 21.46 -28.57
CA SER A 84 9.40 21.29 -29.14
C SER A 84 10.39 20.67 -28.13
N PRO A 85 11.44 19.96 -28.58
CA PRO A 85 12.44 19.38 -27.68
C PRO A 85 13.09 20.38 -26.71
N ASP A 86 13.29 21.63 -27.15
CA ASP A 86 13.90 22.69 -26.32
C ASP A 86 12.99 23.13 -25.16
N GLN A 87 11.70 22.78 -25.20
CA GLN A 87 10.76 23.02 -24.11
C GLN A 87 10.75 21.90 -23.07
N LEU A 88 11.48 20.79 -23.27
CA LEU A 88 11.43 19.62 -22.40
C LEU A 88 12.70 19.48 -21.55
N GLY A 89 12.53 19.41 -20.22
CA GLY A 89 13.60 19.05 -19.28
C GLY A 89 14.17 20.22 -18.47
N ALA A 90 15.30 19.94 -17.81
CA ALA A 90 15.94 20.83 -16.82
C ALA A 90 16.90 21.88 -17.45
N GLY A 91 16.74 22.18 -18.73
CA GLY A 91 17.56 23.19 -19.42
C GLY A 91 17.25 24.63 -18.95
N PRO A 92 18.14 25.60 -19.25
CA PRO A 92 17.88 26.99 -18.92
C PRO A 92 16.67 27.49 -19.72
N GLY A 93 15.60 27.84 -19.01
CA GLY A 93 14.42 28.46 -19.62
C GLY A 93 14.71 29.85 -20.18
N LYS A 94 13.78 30.39 -20.97
CA LYS A 94 13.85 31.81 -21.36
C LYS A 94 13.70 32.68 -20.10
N GLN A 95 14.55 33.71 -20.00
CA GLN A 95 14.55 34.59 -18.84
C GLN A 95 13.16 35.21 -18.62
N GLY A 96 12.62 35.05 -17.40
CA GLY A 96 11.31 35.59 -17.02
C GLY A 96 10.10 34.74 -17.43
N ALA A 97 10.27 33.67 -18.22
CA ALA A 97 9.19 32.72 -18.51
C ALA A 97 8.98 31.75 -17.34
N PRO A 98 7.74 31.30 -17.07
CA PRO A 98 7.49 30.32 -16.03
C PRO A 98 8.01 28.94 -16.42
N VAL A 99 8.40 28.16 -15.41
CA VAL A 99 8.58 26.71 -15.54
C VAL A 99 7.26 26.01 -15.25
N VAL A 100 6.87 25.05 -16.10
CA VAL A 100 5.72 24.18 -15.88
C VAL A 100 6.20 22.86 -15.28
N LEU A 101 5.88 22.64 -14.01
CA LEU A 101 6.12 21.36 -13.34
C LEU A 101 4.98 20.40 -13.63
N VAL A 102 5.30 19.21 -14.12
CA VAL A 102 4.31 18.21 -14.53
C VAL A 102 4.35 16.99 -13.63
N ASP A 103 3.22 16.60 -13.03
CA ASP A 103 3.11 15.38 -12.21
C ASP A 103 1.89 14.51 -12.59
N ASP A 104 1.84 13.27 -12.10
CA ASP A 104 0.65 12.42 -12.24
C ASP A 104 -0.45 12.77 -11.24
N CYS A 105 -0.11 12.93 -9.97
CA CYS A 105 -1.05 13.32 -8.94
C CYS A 105 -0.40 14.07 -7.78
N ALA A 106 -1.21 14.86 -7.09
CA ALA A 106 -0.81 15.52 -5.86
C ALA A 106 -1.79 15.16 -4.74
N LEU A 107 -1.32 14.36 -3.79
CA LEU A 107 -2.13 13.87 -2.66
C LEU A 107 -1.98 14.74 -1.40
N SER A 108 -0.76 15.18 -1.09
CA SER A 108 -0.47 16.05 0.07
C SER A 108 0.40 17.27 -0.26
N GLY A 109 1.00 17.29 -1.45
CA GLY A 109 1.90 18.36 -1.87
C GLY A 109 3.36 18.21 -1.45
N ALA A 110 3.71 17.17 -0.67
CA ALA A 110 5.10 16.94 -0.22
C ALA A 110 6.12 16.96 -1.38
N ARG A 111 5.78 16.30 -2.49
CA ARG A 111 6.65 16.22 -3.68
C ARG A 111 6.80 17.58 -4.37
N LEU A 112 5.71 18.35 -4.46
CA LEU A 112 5.73 19.72 -4.97
C LEU A 112 6.66 20.59 -4.11
N LYS A 113 6.50 20.56 -2.77
CA LYS A 113 7.36 21.32 -1.84
C LYS A 113 8.84 20.96 -2.01
N GLN A 114 9.15 19.66 -2.12
CA GLN A 114 10.51 19.17 -2.31
C GLN A 114 11.12 19.68 -3.62
N VAL A 115 10.35 19.68 -4.71
CA VAL A 115 10.81 20.16 -6.03
C VAL A 115 10.98 21.68 -6.01
N LEU A 116 10.02 22.42 -5.47
CA LEU A 116 10.10 23.87 -5.29
C LEU A 116 11.33 24.28 -4.46
N GLY A 117 11.70 23.52 -3.42
CA GLY A 117 12.89 23.78 -2.61
C GLY A 117 14.22 23.69 -3.37
N ARG A 118 14.23 23.08 -4.56
CA ARG A 118 15.42 22.91 -5.42
C ARG A 118 15.40 23.85 -6.62
N LEU A 119 14.24 24.30 -7.04
CA LEU A 119 14.07 25.20 -8.18
C LEU A 119 14.49 26.63 -7.82
N GLN A 120 15.19 27.26 -8.77
CA GLN A 120 15.62 28.66 -8.68
C GLN A 120 14.66 29.59 -9.42
N ASP A 121 13.76 29.05 -10.24
CA ASP A 121 12.79 29.81 -11.01
C ASP A 121 11.84 30.59 -10.09
N SER A 122 11.58 31.85 -10.45
CA SER A 122 10.72 32.76 -9.69
C SER A 122 9.23 32.60 -10.01
N ARG A 123 8.91 31.98 -11.15
CA ARG A 123 7.56 31.79 -11.68
C ARG A 123 7.36 30.31 -12.00
N VAL A 124 6.41 29.66 -11.32
CA VAL A 124 6.15 28.24 -11.44
C VAL A 124 4.67 28.00 -11.69
N VAL A 125 4.36 27.15 -12.66
CA VAL A 125 3.03 26.58 -12.86
C VAL A 125 3.11 25.10 -12.53
N PHE A 126 2.29 24.61 -11.59
CA PHE A 126 2.18 23.19 -11.31
C PHE A 126 0.98 22.61 -12.04
N ALA A 127 1.20 21.59 -12.86
CA ALA A 127 0.19 20.96 -13.69
C ALA A 127 0.21 19.44 -13.50
N HIS A 128 -0.90 18.85 -13.09
CA HIS A 128 -0.98 17.42 -12.78
C HIS A 128 -2.33 16.83 -13.14
N LEU A 129 -2.45 15.49 -13.20
CA LEU A 129 -3.72 14.88 -13.59
C LEU A 129 -4.75 14.93 -12.48
N ALA A 130 -4.38 14.68 -11.23
CA ALA A 130 -5.36 14.54 -10.16
C ALA A 130 -4.91 15.12 -8.82
N SER A 131 -5.78 15.91 -8.18
CA SER A 131 -5.62 16.36 -6.78
C SER A 131 -6.94 16.80 -6.19
N HIS A 132 -6.97 16.95 -4.86
CA HIS A 132 -8.05 17.67 -4.19
C HIS A 132 -7.99 19.18 -4.49
N PRO A 133 -9.13 19.89 -4.63
CA PRO A 133 -9.17 21.35 -4.77
C PRO A 133 -8.51 22.10 -3.61
N ASP A 134 -8.76 21.71 -2.36
CA ASP A 134 -8.20 22.40 -1.18
C ASP A 134 -6.68 22.31 -1.13
N LEU A 135 -6.10 21.18 -1.56
CA LEU A 135 -4.64 21.06 -1.68
C LEU A 135 -4.08 22.12 -2.62
N ARG A 136 -4.76 22.38 -3.73
CA ARG A 136 -4.30 23.38 -4.71
C ARG A 136 -4.44 24.79 -4.16
N ALA A 137 -5.54 25.07 -3.46
CA ALA A 137 -5.76 26.36 -2.80
C ALA A 137 -4.68 26.63 -1.73
N GLU A 138 -4.39 25.65 -0.88
CA GLU A 138 -3.35 25.75 0.15
C GLU A 138 -1.95 25.90 -0.45
N ALA A 139 -1.63 25.14 -1.50
CA ALA A 139 -0.35 25.27 -2.19
C ALA A 139 -0.16 26.69 -2.77
N LEU A 140 -1.18 27.24 -3.43
CA LEU A 140 -1.15 28.59 -3.97
C LEU A 140 -1.03 29.66 -2.88
N ALA A 141 -1.72 29.49 -1.76
CA ALA A 141 -1.64 30.44 -0.65
C ALA A 141 -0.27 30.46 0.04
N ARG A 142 0.42 29.31 0.11
CA ARG A 142 1.67 29.15 0.85
C ARG A 142 2.93 29.30 -0.01
N GLU A 143 2.83 29.23 -1.33
CA GLU A 143 3.98 29.31 -2.25
C GLU A 143 3.92 30.54 -3.16
N PRO A 144 4.58 31.65 -2.80
CA PRO A 144 4.53 32.89 -3.58
C PRO A 144 5.03 32.78 -5.02
N ARG A 145 5.85 31.76 -5.32
CA ARG A 145 6.38 31.50 -6.67
C ARG A 145 5.42 30.70 -7.55
N LEU A 146 4.39 30.10 -6.96
CA LEU A 146 3.41 29.28 -7.67
C LEU A 146 2.32 30.17 -8.24
N GLU A 147 2.32 30.39 -9.55
CA GLU A 147 1.36 31.25 -10.25
C GLU A 147 0.02 30.54 -10.47
N ALA A 148 0.09 29.23 -10.72
CA ALA A 148 -1.07 28.40 -10.92
C ALA A 148 -0.81 26.96 -10.48
N CYS A 149 -1.88 26.32 -10.01
CA CYS A 149 -1.92 24.91 -9.63
C CYS A 149 -3.12 24.28 -10.36
N LEU A 150 -2.84 23.62 -11.50
CA LEU A 150 -3.82 23.15 -12.47
C LEU A 150 -3.95 21.63 -12.40
N SER A 151 -5.18 21.13 -12.19
CA SER A 151 -5.49 19.69 -12.23
C SER A 151 -6.49 19.39 -13.32
N ALA A 152 -6.40 18.23 -13.95
CA ALA A 152 -7.44 17.72 -14.85
C ALA A 152 -8.63 17.12 -14.09
N ILE A 153 -8.35 16.43 -13.00
CA ILE A 153 -9.30 15.65 -12.21
C ILE A 153 -9.32 16.21 -10.79
N ASP A 154 -10.53 16.47 -10.29
CA ASP A 154 -10.76 16.76 -8.89
C ASP A 154 -10.97 15.45 -8.14
N LEU A 155 -10.21 15.28 -7.07
CA LEU A 155 -10.39 14.17 -6.15
C LEU A 155 -11.39 14.55 -5.09
N GLU A 156 -12.21 13.58 -4.73
CA GLU A 156 -13.20 13.71 -3.67
C GLU A 156 -12.65 13.13 -2.37
N GLN A 157 -13.18 13.62 -1.26
CA GLN A 157 -13.05 13.01 0.05
C GLN A 157 -14.34 12.23 0.33
N PRO A 158 -14.32 10.89 0.25
CA PRO A 158 -15.49 10.07 0.59
C PRO A 158 -16.00 10.41 1.99
N GLY A 159 -17.32 10.46 2.14
CA GLY A 159 -18.03 11.18 3.21
C GLY A 159 -17.50 10.94 4.63
N ALA A 160 -17.19 12.04 5.33
CA ALA A 160 -16.74 12.08 6.72
C ALA A 160 -17.70 11.42 7.74
N ALA A 161 -18.98 11.23 7.39
CA ALA A 161 -20.02 10.74 8.29
C ALA A 161 -19.94 9.23 8.62
N GLU A 162 -19.30 8.41 7.78
CA GLU A 162 -19.06 6.99 8.09
C GLU A 162 -17.70 6.76 8.78
N GLU A 163 -16.82 7.78 8.77
CA GLU A 163 -15.42 7.67 9.23
C GLU A 163 -15.18 8.05 10.69
N GLU A 164 -16.04 8.91 11.27
CA GLU A 164 -15.92 9.34 12.68
C GLU A 164 -15.92 8.15 13.67
N ALA A 165 -16.51 7.02 13.30
CA ALA A 165 -16.61 5.84 14.17
C ALA A 165 -15.43 4.85 14.05
N SER A 166 -14.64 4.86 12.96
CA SER A 166 -13.61 3.80 12.72
C SER A 166 -12.17 4.28 12.70
N CYS A 167 -11.93 5.59 12.63
CA CYS A 167 -10.59 6.17 12.75
C CYS A 167 -10.64 7.53 13.45
N SER A 168 -10.62 7.52 14.79
CA SER A 168 -10.08 8.63 15.57
C SER A 168 -8.56 8.66 15.40
N LEU A 169 -8.07 8.86 14.17
CA LEU A 169 -6.70 9.27 13.95
C LEU A 169 -6.68 10.76 14.23
N ASP A 170 -6.16 11.14 15.39
CA ASP A 170 -6.10 12.53 15.86
C ASP A 170 -5.62 13.45 14.74
N LEU A 171 -6.54 14.26 14.20
CA LEU A 171 -6.23 15.35 13.30
C LEU A 171 -5.17 16.28 13.93
N GLU A 172 -5.08 16.32 15.26
CA GLU A 172 -4.02 16.99 16.02
C GLU A 172 -2.62 16.37 15.82
N ALA A 173 -2.52 15.03 15.80
CA ALA A 173 -1.27 14.32 15.50
C ALA A 173 -0.83 14.54 14.04
N TRP A 174 -1.78 14.74 13.14
CA TRP A 174 -1.53 15.10 11.74
C TRP A 174 -1.17 16.59 11.60
N GLY A 175 -1.78 17.46 12.41
CA GLY A 175 -1.53 18.90 12.45
C GLY A 175 -0.07 19.23 12.77
N GLY A 176 0.52 18.57 13.76
CA GLY A 176 1.95 18.72 14.08
C GLY A 176 2.89 18.26 12.96
N ALA A 177 2.47 17.29 12.15
CA ALA A 177 3.27 16.74 11.06
C ALA A 177 3.18 17.57 9.76
N LEU A 178 2.11 18.36 9.57
CA LEU A 178 1.94 19.28 8.44
C LEU A 178 3.09 20.30 8.36
N ASP A 179 3.42 20.91 9.50
CA ASP A 179 4.39 22.00 9.58
C ASP A 179 5.83 21.50 9.45
N GLY A 180 6.11 20.26 9.89
CA GLY A 180 7.46 19.67 9.86
C GLY A 180 7.86 19.04 8.52
N GLU A 181 6.91 18.47 7.75
CA GLU A 181 7.22 17.71 6.53
C GLU A 181 6.91 18.44 5.22
N GLY A 182 6.48 19.70 5.27
CA GLY A 182 6.28 20.50 4.04
C GLY A 182 5.11 20.02 3.19
N ARG A 183 3.98 19.70 3.83
CA ARG A 183 2.73 19.30 3.18
C ARG A 183 1.75 20.46 3.17
N TYR A 184 0.96 20.58 2.10
CA TYR A 184 -0.04 21.65 1.97
C TYR A 184 -1.41 21.23 2.51
N TRP A 185 -1.72 19.94 2.41
CA TRP A 185 -3.03 19.42 2.77
C TRP A 185 -2.94 17.96 3.17
N LEU A 186 -3.79 17.57 4.11
CA LEU A 186 -3.95 16.19 4.55
C LEU A 186 -5.44 15.88 4.62
N GLY A 187 -5.80 14.75 4.03
CA GLY A 187 -7.14 14.21 4.10
C GLY A 187 -7.19 12.87 3.38
N ARG A 188 -8.33 12.18 3.53
CA ARG A 188 -8.52 10.84 2.99
C ARG A 188 -9.19 10.93 1.63
N LEU A 189 -8.39 10.83 0.57
CA LEU A 189 -8.88 10.93 -0.80
C LEU A 189 -9.33 9.58 -1.34
N GLU A 190 -10.05 9.62 -2.45
CA GLU A 190 -10.15 8.47 -3.36
C GLU A 190 -8.78 7.83 -3.58
N HIS A 191 -8.75 6.50 -3.65
CA HIS A 191 -7.52 5.77 -3.90
C HIS A 191 -7.30 5.64 -5.40
N LEU A 192 -6.40 6.43 -5.95
CA LEU A 192 -6.07 6.40 -7.38
C LEU A 192 -5.11 5.26 -7.72
N CYS A 193 -5.27 4.70 -8.92
CA CYS A 193 -4.21 3.92 -9.54
C CYS A 193 -4.12 4.21 -11.03
N PHE A 194 -2.89 4.40 -11.52
CA PHE A 194 -2.57 4.67 -12.91
C PHE A 194 -1.97 3.43 -13.58
N PRO A 195 -1.93 3.37 -14.93
CA PRO A 195 -1.37 2.23 -15.65
C PRO A 195 0.12 2.01 -15.40
N TRP A 196 0.82 3.02 -14.87
CA TRP A 196 2.24 2.94 -14.58
C TRP A 196 2.58 2.66 -13.13
N LYS A 197 1.78 3.15 -12.17
CA LYS A 197 2.04 2.99 -10.74
C LYS A 197 0.82 3.37 -9.92
N GLU A 198 0.64 2.67 -8.81
CA GLU A 198 -0.13 3.16 -7.67
C GLU A 198 0.66 4.28 -6.94
N PRO A 199 0.09 5.49 -6.79
CA PRO A 199 0.70 6.56 -6.00
C PRO A 199 0.94 6.14 -4.55
N ASP A 200 2.07 6.56 -3.98
CA ASP A 200 2.41 6.21 -2.60
C ASP A 200 1.44 6.91 -1.62
N GLN A 201 0.75 6.11 -0.81
CA GLN A 201 -0.18 6.57 0.20
C GLN A 201 0.51 6.59 1.57
N PRO A 202 0.91 7.76 2.10
CA PRO A 202 1.67 7.81 3.33
C PRO A 202 0.79 7.45 4.54
N VAL A 203 1.39 6.77 5.51
CA VAL A 203 0.79 6.42 6.81
C VAL A 203 1.64 7.05 7.90
N LEU A 204 1.03 7.71 8.87
CA LEU A 204 1.77 8.24 10.02
C LEU A 204 2.20 7.08 10.92
N ASP A 205 3.50 6.96 11.17
CA ASP A 205 4.04 6.12 12.24
C ASP A 205 4.01 6.93 13.55
N PRO A 206 3.13 6.59 14.52
CA PRO A 206 2.99 7.36 15.74
C PRO A 206 4.20 7.21 16.68
N ALA A 207 5.01 6.16 16.53
CA ALA A 207 6.19 5.97 17.36
C ALA A 207 7.37 6.82 16.89
N GLU A 208 7.50 6.99 15.58
CA GLU A 208 8.58 7.79 14.99
C GLU A 208 8.15 9.23 14.64
N GLY A 209 6.85 9.53 14.69
CA GLY A 209 6.30 10.85 14.37
C GLY A 209 6.52 11.26 12.91
N ARG A 210 6.70 10.29 12.01
CA ARG A 210 6.98 10.51 10.59
C ARG A 210 6.06 9.70 9.69
N PHE A 211 5.96 10.08 8.43
CA PHE A 211 5.21 9.29 7.46
C PHE A 211 6.05 8.16 6.86
N VAL A 212 5.47 6.96 6.85
CA VAL A 212 6.00 5.75 6.19
C VAL A 212 5.13 5.38 4.97
N PRO A 213 5.66 4.64 3.99
CA PRO A 213 4.86 4.14 2.87
C PRO A 213 3.73 3.22 3.36
N GLY A 214 2.50 3.45 2.87
CA GLY A 214 1.38 2.55 3.07
C GLY A 214 1.43 1.31 2.17
N TRP A 215 0.44 0.44 2.33
CA TRP A 215 0.33 -0.77 1.51
C TRP A 215 -0.20 -0.44 0.12
N SER A 216 0.48 -0.96 -0.90
CA SER A 216 -0.06 -1.02 -2.26
C SER A 216 -1.19 -2.04 -2.32
N VAL A 217 -2.33 -1.65 -2.87
CA VAL A 217 -3.52 -2.51 -3.00
C VAL A 217 -3.64 -3.13 -4.38
N ILE A 218 -2.98 -2.54 -5.38
CA ILE A 218 -3.04 -2.98 -6.77
C ILE A 218 -1.86 -3.93 -7.06
N PRO A 219 -2.13 -5.15 -7.54
CA PRO A 219 -1.07 -6.06 -7.92
C PRO A 219 -0.17 -5.47 -9.02
N ASP A 220 1.14 -5.73 -8.92
CA ASP A 220 2.13 -5.18 -9.84
C ASP A 220 1.85 -5.52 -11.32
N GLU A 221 1.15 -6.63 -11.60
CA GLU A 221 0.76 -7.03 -12.97
C GLU A 221 -0.19 -6.06 -13.67
N TYR A 222 -0.85 -5.18 -12.91
CA TYR A 222 -1.69 -4.11 -13.46
C TYR A 222 -0.92 -2.81 -13.71
N CYS A 223 0.33 -2.69 -13.21
CA CYS A 223 1.15 -1.48 -13.35
C CYS A 223 2.37 -1.74 -14.25
N LEU A 224 2.86 -0.71 -14.95
CA LEU A 224 4.20 -0.71 -15.54
C LEU A 224 5.29 -0.57 -14.46
N ARG A 225 5.33 -1.47 -13.47
CA ARG A 225 6.51 -1.58 -12.60
C ARG A 225 7.60 -2.34 -13.35
N ALA A 226 8.82 -1.82 -13.31
CA ALA A 226 9.99 -2.60 -13.67
C ALA A 226 9.99 -3.86 -12.80
N SER A 227 9.76 -5.01 -13.43
CA SER A 227 9.64 -6.33 -12.83
C SER A 227 10.98 -6.79 -12.22
N GLY A 228 11.42 -6.12 -11.17
CA GLY A 228 12.71 -6.36 -10.50
C GLY A 228 12.56 -6.93 -9.10
N GLU A 229 11.59 -6.45 -8.32
CA GLU A 229 11.32 -7.00 -6.99
C GLU A 229 10.33 -8.15 -7.11
N LYS A 230 10.86 -9.38 -6.97
CA LYS A 230 10.02 -10.54 -6.70
C LYS A 230 9.33 -10.26 -5.37
N VAL A 231 8.04 -9.93 -5.41
CA VAL A 231 7.18 -10.04 -4.23
C VAL A 231 7.40 -11.45 -3.69
N SER A 232 8.06 -11.56 -2.54
CA SER A 232 8.23 -12.84 -1.89
C SER A 232 6.83 -13.30 -1.51
N ARG A 233 6.26 -14.20 -2.30
CA ARG A 233 5.00 -14.85 -1.94
C ARG A 233 5.30 -15.60 -0.64
N ILE A 234 4.83 -15.04 0.48
CA ILE A 234 4.80 -15.76 1.74
C ILE A 234 3.94 -17.00 1.46
N PRO A 235 4.47 -18.22 1.60
CA PRO A 235 3.73 -19.44 1.32
C PRO A 235 2.69 -19.64 2.43
N LEU A 236 1.61 -18.87 2.36
CA LEU A 236 0.46 -19.02 3.23
C LEU A 236 -0.33 -20.22 2.71
N HIS A 237 -0.36 -21.27 3.51
CA HIS A 237 -1.10 -22.47 3.17
C HIS A 237 -2.52 -22.36 3.71
N LEU A 238 -3.48 -22.22 2.80
CA LEU A 238 -4.90 -22.43 3.09
C LEU A 238 -5.15 -23.93 3.09
N CYS A 239 -5.37 -24.52 4.26
CA CYS A 239 -5.84 -25.89 4.31
C CYS A 239 -7.27 -25.95 3.80
N ARG A 240 -7.46 -26.63 2.66
CA ARG A 240 -8.78 -26.99 2.17
C ARG A 240 -9.23 -28.27 2.86
N ASP A 241 -10.54 -28.46 2.95
CA ASP A 241 -11.17 -29.70 3.42
C ASP A 241 -10.43 -30.91 2.85
N SER A 242 -9.73 -31.63 3.72
CA SER A 242 -9.11 -32.90 3.39
C SER A 242 -9.83 -33.99 4.19
N GLU A 243 -9.91 -35.19 3.62
CA GLU A 243 -10.43 -36.40 4.28
C GLU A 243 -9.45 -36.93 5.35
N SER A 244 -8.57 -36.08 5.88
CA SER A 244 -7.58 -36.44 6.88
C SER A 244 -8.24 -36.74 8.23
N ALA A 245 -7.58 -37.60 9.02
CA ALA A 245 -8.04 -37.98 10.35
C ALA A 245 -8.03 -36.80 11.33
N VAL A 246 -7.23 -35.76 11.04
CA VAL A 246 -7.22 -34.49 11.78
C VAL A 246 -7.69 -33.37 10.87
N ARG A 247 -8.86 -32.82 11.20
CA ARG A 247 -9.45 -31.69 10.47
C ARG A 247 -9.05 -30.39 11.16
N LEU A 248 -8.50 -29.46 10.39
CA LEU A 248 -8.27 -28.10 10.89
C LEU A 248 -9.62 -27.39 11.03
N ALA A 249 -9.73 -26.51 12.03
CA ALA A 249 -10.92 -25.67 12.15
C ALA A 249 -11.06 -24.74 10.92
N ALA A 250 -12.30 -24.36 10.61
CA ALA A 250 -12.58 -23.41 9.54
C ALA A 250 -11.80 -22.10 9.75
N GLY A 251 -11.24 -21.56 8.67
CA GLY A 251 -10.46 -20.32 8.69
C GLY A 251 -9.07 -20.44 9.32
N VAL A 252 -8.58 -21.64 9.65
CA VAL A 252 -7.20 -21.82 10.09
C VAL A 252 -6.23 -21.78 8.90
N VAL A 253 -5.22 -20.94 9.02
CA VAL A 253 -4.12 -20.81 8.06
C VAL A 253 -2.79 -21.06 8.77
N TYR A 254 -1.80 -21.54 8.03
CA TYR A 254 -0.46 -21.68 8.58
C TYR A 254 0.64 -21.17 7.64
N LEU A 255 1.75 -20.77 8.26
CA LEU A 255 2.98 -20.35 7.61
C LEU A 255 4.16 -21.12 8.20
N ASP A 256 4.91 -21.82 7.35
CA ASP A 256 6.17 -22.44 7.73
C ASP A 256 7.34 -21.47 7.52
N GLN A 257 8.11 -21.20 8.58
CA GLN A 257 9.25 -20.28 8.58
C GLN A 257 10.59 -21.01 8.77
N GLY A 258 10.61 -22.33 8.61
CA GLY A 258 11.81 -23.16 8.80
C GLY A 258 12.11 -23.41 10.29
N ASP A 259 12.29 -22.35 11.08
CA ASP A 259 12.53 -22.46 12.53
C ASP A 259 11.27 -22.71 13.36
N GLY A 260 10.09 -22.53 12.77
CA GLY A 260 8.79 -22.72 13.40
C GLY A 260 7.64 -22.68 12.40
N VAL A 261 6.44 -22.88 12.93
CA VAL A 261 5.19 -22.77 12.19
C VAL A 261 4.28 -21.77 12.90
N VAL A 262 3.78 -20.78 12.18
CA VAL A 262 2.76 -19.86 12.71
C VAL A 262 1.39 -20.37 12.26
N LEU A 263 0.49 -20.58 13.21
CA LEU A 263 -0.92 -20.85 13.00
C LEU A 263 -1.72 -19.59 13.27
N ALA A 264 -2.74 -19.33 12.46
CA ALA A 264 -3.72 -18.29 12.73
C ALA A 264 -5.13 -18.80 12.46
N ASN A 265 -6.04 -18.59 13.40
CA ASN A 265 -7.47 -18.80 13.20
C ASN A 265 -8.11 -17.46 12.84
N LEU A 266 -8.47 -17.31 11.57
CA LEU A 266 -9.02 -16.06 11.02
C LEU A 266 -10.44 -15.76 11.51
N GLU A 267 -11.20 -16.77 11.94
CA GLU A 267 -12.57 -16.60 12.45
C GLU A 267 -12.60 -16.19 13.92
N ARG A 268 -11.71 -16.75 14.74
CA ARG A 268 -11.63 -16.49 16.19
C ARG A 268 -10.65 -15.36 16.55
N GLY A 269 -9.82 -14.91 15.62
CA GLY A 269 -8.88 -13.80 15.83
C GLY A 269 -7.66 -14.16 16.68
N GLY A 270 -7.22 -15.42 16.66
CA GLY A 270 -6.07 -15.90 17.43
C GLY A 270 -4.91 -16.37 16.55
N SER A 271 -3.67 -16.27 17.06
CA SER A 271 -2.49 -16.84 16.41
C SER A 271 -1.55 -17.49 17.42
N LEU A 272 -0.82 -18.51 16.97
CA LEU A 272 0.11 -19.30 17.79
C LEU A 272 1.37 -19.59 16.99
N ARG A 273 2.54 -19.42 17.60
CA ARG A 273 3.81 -19.88 17.01
C ARG A 273 4.22 -21.21 17.63
N LEU A 274 4.27 -22.24 16.80
CA LEU A 274 4.85 -23.54 17.12
C LEU A 274 6.35 -23.49 16.85
N SER A 275 7.15 -23.98 17.80
CA SER A 275 8.61 -24.07 17.67
C SER A 275 9.09 -25.47 18.08
N GLY A 276 10.31 -25.83 17.67
CA GLY A 276 10.95 -27.09 18.06
C GLY A 276 10.13 -28.34 17.70
N SER A 277 9.85 -29.18 18.70
CA SER A 277 9.07 -30.41 18.54
C SER A 277 7.64 -30.15 18.09
N ALA A 278 6.99 -29.09 18.58
CA ALA A 278 5.62 -28.72 18.19
C ALA A 278 5.52 -28.37 16.69
N ALA A 279 6.50 -27.62 16.15
CA ALA A 279 6.56 -27.33 14.72
C ALA A 279 6.77 -28.60 13.89
N SER A 280 7.60 -29.52 14.39
CA SER A 280 7.85 -30.82 13.73
C SER A 280 6.62 -31.73 13.75
N PHE A 281 5.87 -31.73 14.86
CA PHE A 281 4.58 -32.40 14.97
C PHE A 281 3.61 -31.89 13.90
N TRP A 282 3.46 -30.57 13.81
CA TRP A 282 2.58 -29.95 12.81
C TRP A 282 2.95 -30.35 11.38
N ARG A 283 4.23 -30.25 11.00
CA ARG A 283 4.69 -30.63 9.65
C ARG A 283 4.39 -32.09 9.34
N ALA A 284 4.75 -32.99 10.27
CA ALA A 284 4.50 -34.41 10.10
C ALA A 284 3.00 -34.72 9.98
N LEU A 285 2.16 -34.02 10.76
CA LEU A 285 0.72 -34.17 10.75
C LEU A 285 0.09 -33.68 9.44
N ILE A 286 0.43 -32.48 8.98
CA ILE A 286 -0.09 -31.93 7.73
C ILE A 286 0.36 -32.75 6.52
N GLU A 287 1.59 -33.24 6.52
CA GLU A 287 2.11 -34.06 5.42
C GLU A 287 1.49 -35.47 5.37
N SER A 288 1.14 -36.05 6.52
CA SER A 288 0.61 -37.42 6.59
C SER A 288 -0.92 -37.49 6.62
N GLY A 289 -1.59 -36.45 7.11
CA GLY A 289 -3.03 -36.45 7.37
C GLY A 289 -3.49 -37.43 8.47
N ASP A 290 -2.55 -38.05 9.20
CA ASP A 290 -2.82 -39.12 10.16
C ASP A 290 -1.86 -39.06 11.37
N PRO A 291 -2.39 -38.97 12.62
CA PRO A 291 -1.57 -38.92 13.82
C PRO A 291 -0.63 -40.12 14.00
N GLU A 292 -1.04 -41.33 13.62
CA GLU A 292 -0.19 -42.52 13.77
C GLU A 292 0.99 -42.48 12.80
N ALA A 293 0.75 -42.13 11.54
CA ALA A 293 1.80 -41.90 10.55
C ALA A 293 2.75 -40.77 10.96
N ALA A 294 2.22 -39.67 11.51
CA ALA A 294 3.02 -38.58 12.05
C ALA A 294 3.91 -39.06 13.21
N GLN A 295 3.37 -39.83 14.16
CA GLN A 295 4.12 -40.41 15.28
C GLN A 295 5.27 -41.29 14.76
N GLN A 296 4.99 -42.22 13.85
CA GLN A 296 5.99 -43.15 13.32
C GLN A 296 7.16 -42.40 12.66
N ARG A 297 6.85 -41.33 11.92
CA ARG A 297 7.88 -40.50 11.29
C ARG A 297 8.77 -39.80 12.32
N LEU A 298 8.17 -39.23 13.36
CA LEU A 298 8.90 -38.46 14.37
C LEU A 298 9.74 -39.34 15.28
N VAL A 299 9.25 -40.53 15.64
CA VAL A 299 10.04 -41.55 16.35
C VAL A 299 11.30 -41.90 15.57
N ARG A 300 11.18 -42.12 14.26
CA ARG A 300 12.33 -42.42 13.39
C ARG A 300 13.30 -41.25 13.27
N HIS A 301 12.80 -40.03 13.18
CA HIS A 301 13.62 -38.85 12.96
C HIS A 301 14.36 -38.39 14.22
N TYR A 302 13.69 -38.42 15.38
CA TYR A 302 14.22 -37.88 16.64
C TYR A 302 14.73 -38.95 17.62
N ALA A 303 14.64 -40.25 17.28
CA ALA A 303 15.06 -41.36 18.12
C ALA A 303 14.46 -41.33 19.55
N VAL A 304 13.21 -40.87 19.67
CA VAL A 304 12.46 -40.80 20.93
C VAL A 304 11.67 -42.09 21.17
N ALA A 305 11.45 -42.45 22.44
CA ALA A 305 10.61 -43.60 22.79
C ALA A 305 9.17 -43.43 22.21
N PRO A 306 8.59 -44.47 21.58
CA PRO A 306 7.27 -44.37 20.96
C PRO A 306 6.16 -43.89 21.89
N ALA A 307 6.16 -44.35 23.14
CA ALA A 307 5.16 -43.96 24.15
C ALA A 307 5.25 -42.47 24.52
N THR A 308 6.47 -41.94 24.64
CA THR A 308 6.70 -40.50 24.88
C THR A 308 6.20 -39.67 23.70
N CYS A 309 6.57 -40.05 22.48
CA CYS A 309 6.13 -39.36 21.27
C CYS A 309 4.61 -39.34 21.12
N ARG A 310 3.92 -40.44 21.46
CA ARG A 310 2.46 -40.53 21.41
C ARG A 310 1.81 -39.54 22.38
N ARG A 311 2.21 -39.61 23.65
CA ARG A 311 1.66 -38.75 24.70
C ARG A 311 1.87 -37.27 24.39
N ASP A 312 3.05 -36.90 23.87
CA ASP A 312 3.36 -35.52 23.55
C ASP A 312 2.57 -35.05 22.30
N LEU A 313 2.34 -35.94 21.33
CA LEU A 313 1.47 -35.68 20.18
C LEU A 313 0.01 -35.48 20.61
N GLU A 314 -0.54 -36.38 21.42
CA GLU A 314 -1.91 -36.30 21.97
C GLU A 314 -2.12 -34.97 22.69
N ARG A 315 -1.21 -34.61 23.60
CA ARG A 315 -1.27 -33.33 24.33
C ARG A 315 -1.20 -32.11 23.40
N THR A 316 -0.41 -32.21 22.31
CA THR A 316 -0.32 -31.12 21.32
C THR A 316 -1.63 -30.98 20.55
N LEU A 317 -2.25 -32.09 20.15
CA LEU A 317 -3.55 -32.10 19.46
C LEU A 317 -4.64 -31.53 20.36
N GLU A 318 -4.72 -31.98 21.62
CA GLU A 318 -5.66 -31.45 22.63
C GLU A 318 -5.51 -29.94 22.79
N ALA A 319 -4.28 -29.44 22.96
CA ALA A 319 -4.04 -28.01 23.11
C ALA A 319 -4.41 -27.19 21.87
N LEU A 320 -4.21 -27.73 20.67
CA LEU A 320 -4.61 -27.09 19.41
C LEU A 320 -6.13 -27.10 19.22
N GLU A 321 -6.80 -28.17 19.65
CA GLU A 321 -8.28 -28.27 19.65
C GLU A 321 -8.90 -27.27 20.64
N GLU A 322 -8.41 -27.22 21.87
CA GLU A 322 -8.87 -26.28 22.91
C GLU A 322 -8.75 -24.81 22.46
N GLN A 323 -7.67 -24.49 21.74
CA GLN A 323 -7.43 -23.15 21.19
C GLN A 323 -8.17 -22.90 19.87
N GLY A 324 -8.90 -23.89 19.35
CA GLY A 324 -9.71 -23.78 18.15
C GLY A 324 -8.94 -23.81 16.83
N PHE A 325 -7.74 -24.39 16.81
CA PHE A 325 -6.99 -24.63 15.56
C PHE A 325 -7.37 -25.95 14.88
N LEU A 326 -7.92 -26.91 15.63
CA LEU A 326 -8.44 -28.17 15.13
C LEU A 326 -9.96 -28.25 15.34
N GLU A 327 -10.66 -29.00 14.48
CA GLU A 327 -12.02 -29.43 14.77
C GLU A 327 -12.00 -30.50 15.88
N PRO A 328 -13.03 -30.55 16.73
CA PRO A 328 -13.16 -31.62 17.70
C PRO A 328 -13.16 -32.97 17.00
N ALA A 329 -12.39 -33.93 17.53
CA ALA A 329 -12.45 -35.29 17.05
C ALA A 329 -13.91 -35.76 17.10
N ARG A 330 -14.52 -36.03 15.94
CA ARG A 330 -15.86 -36.60 15.89
C ARG A 330 -15.80 -37.93 16.63
N VAL A 331 -16.45 -38.00 17.80
CA VAL A 331 -16.72 -39.27 18.46
C VAL A 331 -17.45 -40.11 17.42
N ARG A 332 -16.76 -41.11 16.83
CA ARG A 332 -17.42 -42.08 15.97
C ARG A 332 -18.48 -42.77 16.84
N PRO A 333 -19.77 -42.70 16.48
CA PRO A 333 -20.81 -43.43 17.20
C PRO A 333 -20.58 -44.94 17.16
#